data_AF-A0A7W0T8C6-F1
#
_entry.id   AF-A0A7W0T8C6-F1
#
_cell.length_a   1.000
_cell.length_b   1.000
_cell.length_c   1.000
_cell.angle_alpha   90.00
_cell.angle_beta   90.00
_cell.angle_gamma   90.00
#
_symmetry.space_group_name_H-M   'P 1'
#
loop_
_entity.id
_entity.type
_entity.pdbx_description
1 polymer ?
#
loop_
_entity_poly.entity_id
_entity_poly.type
_entity_poly.pdbx_seq_one_letter_code
_entity_poly.pdbx_strand_id
1 'polypeptide(L)'
;MSARAAWRLEQLGFERVYDYVASKSDWFACGMPREGAAADVPWAGDLVSDDAPTCALDDRVGEVRDRVLASGYDFCVVVNEERVILGLLRGDALSKDEKARADEVMELGPKTTPPSEPVEELLQARSSQGVKRFLVATSHGVFLGVLDRTEAERAVEESREKSTE
;
A
#
# COMPACT_ATOMS: atom_id res chain seq x y z
N MET A 1 -7.28 13.92 13.94
CA MET A 1 -8.45 14.71 14.36
C MET A 1 -7.98 16.14 14.58
N SER A 2 -8.74 17.17 14.22
CA SER A 2 -8.30 18.55 14.48
C SER A 2 -8.45 18.90 15.97
N ALA A 3 -7.61 19.80 16.48
CA ALA A 3 -7.69 20.32 17.84
C ALA A 3 -9.12 20.73 18.25
N ARG A 4 -9.90 21.32 17.34
CA ARG A 4 -11.31 21.68 17.58
C ARG A 4 -12.20 20.48 17.90
N ALA A 5 -12.03 19.38 17.17
CA ALA A 5 -12.80 18.16 17.39
C ALA A 5 -12.35 17.43 18.66
N ALA A 6 -11.04 17.43 18.96
CA ALA A 6 -10.51 16.91 20.22
C ALA A 6 -11.16 17.60 21.43
N TRP A 7 -11.10 18.94 21.46
CA TRP A 7 -11.76 19.73 22.52
C TRP A 7 -13.25 19.45 22.65
N ARG A 8 -13.96 19.19 21.54
CA ARG A 8 -15.39 18.86 21.60
C ARG A 8 -15.64 17.49 22.25
N LEU A 9 -14.79 16.50 21.99
CA LEU A 9 -14.91 15.17 22.61
C LEU A 9 -14.58 15.21 24.10
N GLU A 10 -13.57 15.97 24.50
CA GLU A 10 -13.26 16.18 25.93
C GLU A 10 -14.46 16.81 26.67
N GLN A 11 -15.10 17.82 26.06
CA GLN A 11 -16.34 18.40 26.62
C GLN A 11 -17.50 17.40 26.72
N LEU A 12 -17.53 16.36 25.88
CA LEU A 12 -18.54 15.30 25.93
C LEU A 12 -18.18 14.20 26.95
N GLY A 13 -17.08 14.32 27.67
CA GLY A 13 -16.67 13.40 28.73
C GLY A 13 -15.76 12.26 28.28
N PHE A 14 -15.22 12.30 27.06
CA PHE A 14 -14.22 11.34 26.62
C PHE A 14 -12.87 11.66 27.27
N GLU A 15 -12.28 10.67 27.95
CA GLU A 15 -11.03 10.88 28.73
C GLU A 15 -9.74 10.63 27.92
N ARG A 16 -9.84 9.84 26.84
CA ARG A 16 -8.69 9.49 25.97
C ARG A 16 -8.89 10.09 24.59
N VAL A 17 -8.61 11.39 24.49
CA VAL A 17 -8.74 12.17 23.27
C VAL A 17 -7.35 12.60 22.82
N TYR A 18 -7.05 12.42 21.54
CA TYR A 18 -5.74 12.73 20.97
C TYR A 18 -5.87 13.73 19.82
N ASP A 19 -5.03 14.76 19.83
CA ASP A 19 -4.80 15.59 18.65
C ASP A 19 -3.82 14.85 17.72
N TYR A 20 -4.30 14.50 16.53
CA TYR A 20 -3.43 13.88 15.52
C TYR A 20 -2.95 15.00 14.60
N VAL A 21 -1.78 15.53 14.95
CA VAL A 21 -1.21 16.78 14.43
C VAL A 21 -1.07 16.77 12.91
N ALA A 22 -0.73 15.63 12.31
CA ALA A 22 -0.54 15.50 10.86
C ALA A 22 -1.85 15.60 10.05
N SER A 23 -3.03 15.64 10.70
CA SER A 23 -4.39 15.77 10.14
C SER A 23 -5.16 14.46 9.92
N LYS A 24 -6.49 14.58 9.79
CA LYS A 24 -7.36 13.43 9.45
C LYS A 24 -7.06 12.87 8.05
N SER A 25 -6.63 13.71 7.11
CA SER A 25 -6.27 13.24 5.77
C SER A 25 -5.02 12.36 5.81
N ASP A 26 -4.03 12.76 6.59
CA ASP A 26 -2.82 11.95 6.79
C ASP A 26 -3.12 10.63 7.51
N TRP A 27 -4.01 10.64 8.51
CA TRP A 27 -4.51 9.43 9.17
C TRP A 27 -5.01 8.40 8.16
N PHE A 28 -5.84 8.83 7.19
CA PHE A 28 -6.30 7.94 6.14
C PHE A 28 -5.18 7.53 5.18
N ALA A 29 -4.32 8.46 4.78
CA ALA A 29 -3.20 8.20 3.89
C ALA A 29 -2.15 7.26 4.50
N CYS A 30 -2.17 7.07 5.82
CA CYS A 30 -1.39 6.06 6.54
C CYS A 30 -2.13 4.73 6.74
N GLY A 31 -3.33 4.56 6.19
CA GLY A 31 -4.10 3.31 6.30
C GLY A 31 -4.65 3.04 7.69
N MET A 32 -4.80 4.07 8.53
CA MET A 32 -5.26 3.90 9.90
C MET A 32 -6.77 3.61 9.97
N PRO A 33 -7.24 2.92 11.03
CA PRO A 33 -8.64 2.52 11.18
C PRO A 33 -9.65 3.67 11.06
N ARG A 34 -10.85 3.34 10.57
CA ARG A 34 -11.93 4.29 10.24
C ARG A 34 -13.26 3.75 10.77
N GLU A 35 -14.21 4.66 11.03
CA GLU A 35 -15.55 4.35 11.54
C GLU A 35 -16.63 5.15 10.78
N GLY A 36 -17.87 4.66 10.79
CA GLY A 36 -19.03 5.27 10.13
C GLY A 36 -19.14 4.92 8.65
N ALA A 37 -19.75 5.78 7.82
CA ALA A 37 -19.99 5.49 6.40
C ALA A 37 -18.71 5.22 5.57
N ALA A 38 -17.54 5.65 6.07
CA ALA A 38 -16.27 5.32 5.45
C ALA A 38 -15.80 3.88 5.74
N ALA A 39 -16.34 3.21 6.76
CA ALA A 39 -15.99 1.83 7.11
C ALA A 39 -16.60 0.80 6.15
N ASP A 40 -17.70 1.15 5.48
CA ASP A 40 -18.42 0.25 4.55
C ASP A 40 -17.86 0.30 3.12
N VAL A 41 -16.88 1.18 2.86
CA VAL A 41 -16.20 1.32 1.57
C VAL A 41 -14.99 0.38 1.54
N PRO A 42 -14.79 -0.42 0.48
CA PRO A 42 -13.55 -1.17 0.30
C PRO A 42 -12.40 -0.23 -0.09
N TRP A 43 -11.44 -0.04 0.80
CA TRP A 43 -10.24 0.78 0.54
C TRP A 43 -9.05 -0.09 0.17
N ALA A 44 -8.14 0.48 -0.61
CA ALA A 44 -6.93 -0.22 -1.03
C ALA A 44 -6.12 -0.75 0.16
N GLY A 45 -6.01 0.04 1.23
CA GLY A 45 -5.27 -0.32 2.45
C GLY A 45 -5.85 -1.51 3.23
N ASP A 46 -7.16 -1.75 3.13
CA ASP A 46 -7.85 -2.77 3.92
C ASP A 46 -7.77 -4.16 3.27
N LEU A 47 -7.34 -4.21 2.01
CA LEU A 47 -7.27 -5.42 1.17
C LEU A 47 -5.83 -5.79 0.78
N VAL A 48 -4.85 -5.18 1.43
CA VAL A 48 -3.43 -5.40 1.16
C VAL A 48 -2.99 -6.78 1.68
N SER A 49 -2.25 -7.50 0.86
CA SER A 49 -1.43 -8.64 1.28
C SER A 49 0.02 -8.18 1.53
N ASP A 50 0.61 -8.60 2.65
CA ASP A 50 1.96 -8.22 3.09
C ASP A 50 3.05 -9.25 2.72
N ASP A 51 2.68 -10.26 1.92
CA ASP A 51 3.54 -11.39 1.52
C ASP A 51 4.52 -11.07 0.37
N ALA A 52 4.40 -9.89 -0.23
CA ALA A 52 5.28 -9.46 -1.31
C ALA A 52 6.75 -9.36 -0.85
N PRO A 53 7.71 -9.93 -1.60
CA PRO A 53 9.10 -9.94 -1.20
C PRO A 53 9.69 -8.53 -1.19
N THR A 54 10.50 -8.25 -0.18
CA THR A 54 11.25 -7.00 -0.03
C THR A 54 12.76 -7.27 0.08
N CYS A 55 13.57 -6.29 -0.31
CA CYS A 55 15.03 -6.36 -0.20
C CYS A 55 15.62 -4.98 0.16
N ALA A 56 16.84 -5.00 0.70
CA ALA A 56 17.60 -3.80 0.99
C ALA A 56 18.38 -3.32 -0.26
N LEU A 57 18.89 -2.07 -0.22
CA LEU A 57 19.67 -1.49 -1.31
C LEU A 57 20.95 -2.28 -1.64
N ASP A 58 21.56 -2.89 -0.63
CA ASP A 58 22.82 -3.63 -0.73
C ASP A 58 22.66 -5.13 -0.97
N ASP A 59 21.44 -5.65 -0.96
CA ASP A 59 21.14 -7.04 -1.29
C ASP A 59 21.61 -7.37 -2.72
N ARG A 60 22.13 -8.59 -2.89
CA ARG A 60 22.60 -9.09 -4.19
C ARG A 60 21.44 -9.53 -5.05
N VAL A 61 21.46 -9.14 -6.33
CA VAL A 61 20.40 -9.46 -7.29
C VAL A 61 20.15 -10.97 -7.39
N GLY A 62 21.21 -11.79 -7.32
CA GLY A 62 21.07 -13.25 -7.33
C GLY A 62 20.20 -13.79 -6.19
N GLU A 63 20.47 -13.35 -4.97
CA GLU A 63 19.73 -13.77 -3.77
C GLU A 63 18.29 -13.22 -3.78
N VAL A 64 18.10 -11.98 -4.25
CA VAL A 64 16.77 -11.40 -4.43
C VAL A 64 15.97 -12.22 -5.43
N ARG A 65 16.56 -12.57 -6.57
CA ARG A 65 15.90 -13.38 -7.61
C ARG A 65 15.42 -14.72 -7.07
N ASP A 66 16.23 -15.40 -6.27
CA ASP A 66 15.84 -16.69 -5.68
C ASP A 66 14.63 -16.54 -4.73
N ARG A 67 14.59 -15.47 -3.92
CA ARG A 67 13.42 -15.16 -3.08
C ARG A 67 12.17 -14.86 -3.91
N VAL A 68 12.32 -14.07 -4.98
CA VAL A 68 11.20 -13.74 -5.89
C VAL A 68 10.62 -15.02 -6.50
N LEU A 69 11.47 -15.90 -7.04
CA LEU A 69 11.05 -17.18 -7.62
C LEU A 69 10.32 -18.07 -6.62
N ALA A 70 10.76 -18.10 -5.36
CA ALA A 70 10.11 -18.88 -4.31
C ALA A 70 8.76 -18.28 -3.85
N SER A 71 8.58 -16.96 -3.99
CA SER A 71 7.38 -16.24 -3.53
C SER A 71 6.19 -16.30 -4.48
N GLY A 72 6.39 -16.69 -5.74
CA GLY A 72 5.36 -16.63 -6.78
C GLY A 72 5.11 -15.23 -7.35
N TYR A 73 5.82 -14.21 -6.84
CA TYR A 73 5.88 -12.88 -7.44
C TYR A 73 6.90 -12.82 -8.58
N ASP A 74 6.79 -11.79 -9.42
CA ASP A 74 7.69 -11.47 -10.53
C ASP A 74 8.49 -10.17 -10.28
N PHE A 75 8.43 -9.65 -9.05
CA PHE A 75 9.13 -8.45 -8.61
C PHE A 75 9.56 -8.55 -7.14
N CYS A 76 10.46 -7.66 -6.73
CA CYS A 76 10.81 -7.40 -5.34
C CYS A 76 10.85 -5.90 -5.08
N VAL A 77 10.23 -5.44 -3.98
CA VAL A 77 10.23 -4.02 -3.61
C VAL A 77 11.51 -3.72 -2.82
N VAL A 78 12.25 -2.71 -3.25
CA VAL A 78 13.47 -2.26 -2.56
C VAL A 78 13.07 -1.25 -1.50
N VAL A 79 13.40 -1.52 -0.24
CA VAL A 79 13.02 -0.68 0.90
C VAL A 79 14.21 -0.40 1.82
N ASN A 80 14.12 0.67 2.62
CA ASN A 80 15.04 0.89 3.75
C ASN A 80 14.56 0.16 5.02
N GLU A 81 15.26 0.39 6.14
CA GLU A 81 14.96 -0.17 7.45
C GLU A 81 13.59 0.26 8.00
N GLU A 82 13.07 1.41 7.55
CA GLU A 82 11.75 1.94 7.90
C GLU A 82 10.65 1.45 6.91
N ARG A 83 10.97 0.52 6.01
CA ARG A 83 10.11 0.03 4.92
C ARG A 83 9.70 1.11 3.90
N VAL A 84 10.38 2.24 3.85
CA VAL A 84 10.17 3.26 2.81
C VAL A 84 10.64 2.72 1.48
N ILE A 85 9.78 2.82 0.45
CA ILE A 85 10.08 2.34 -0.91
C ILE A 85 11.16 3.23 -1.53
N LEU A 86 12.22 2.58 -2.00
CA LEU A 86 13.33 3.22 -2.71
C LEU A 86 13.35 2.84 -4.19
N GLY A 87 12.83 1.65 -4.53
CA GLY A 87 12.77 1.18 -5.91
C GLY A 87 12.04 -0.15 -6.06
N LEU A 88 12.12 -0.69 -7.27
CA LEU A 88 11.50 -1.96 -7.65
C LEU A 88 12.45 -2.76 -8.54
N LEU A 89 12.68 -4.02 -8.18
CA LEU A 89 13.35 -5.00 -9.03
C LEU A 89 12.30 -5.85 -9.73
N ARG A 90 12.27 -5.84 -11.05
CA ARG A 90 11.38 -6.68 -11.87
C ARG A 90 11.99 -6.91 -13.25
N GLY A 91 11.48 -7.91 -13.96
CA GLY A 91 11.87 -8.18 -15.35
C GLY A 91 13.38 -8.22 -15.54
N ASP A 92 13.91 -7.40 -16.46
CA ASP A 92 15.33 -7.34 -16.79
C ASP A 92 16.23 -7.03 -15.60
N ALA A 93 15.77 -6.26 -14.60
CA ALA A 93 16.58 -5.93 -13.44
C ALA A 93 16.94 -7.16 -12.59
N LEU A 94 16.05 -8.16 -12.51
CA LEU A 94 16.29 -9.43 -11.82
C LEU A 94 17.18 -10.40 -12.62
N SER A 95 17.26 -10.19 -13.95
CA SER A 95 18.05 -11.02 -14.87
C SER A 95 19.48 -10.49 -15.09
N LYS A 96 19.84 -9.35 -14.48
CA LYS A 96 21.19 -8.77 -14.53
C LYS A 96 22.20 -9.60 -13.72
N ASP A 97 23.44 -9.11 -13.67
CA ASP A 97 24.55 -9.68 -12.91
C ASP A 97 24.10 -10.02 -11.48
N GLU A 98 24.25 -11.30 -11.11
CA GLU A 98 23.89 -11.83 -9.80
C GLU A 98 24.65 -11.14 -8.65
N LYS A 99 25.83 -10.57 -8.95
CA LYS A 99 26.68 -9.88 -7.98
C LYS A 99 26.35 -8.39 -7.83
N ALA A 100 25.57 -7.82 -8.76
CA ALA A 100 25.14 -6.43 -8.65
C ALA A 100 24.30 -6.22 -7.40
N ARG A 101 24.35 -5.00 -6.85
CA ARG A 101 23.50 -4.57 -5.74
C ARG A 101 22.15 -4.11 -6.26
N ALA A 102 21.11 -4.22 -5.44
CA ALA A 102 19.77 -3.77 -5.81
C ALA A 102 19.74 -2.29 -6.24
N ASP A 103 20.44 -1.42 -5.52
CA ASP A 103 20.50 0.03 -5.80
C ASP A 103 21.12 0.40 -7.15
N GLU A 104 22.01 -0.45 -7.67
CA GLU A 104 22.67 -0.25 -8.97
C GLU A 104 21.74 -0.54 -10.15
N VAL A 105 20.70 -1.36 -9.95
CA VAL A 105 19.91 -1.91 -11.07
C VAL A 105 18.40 -1.71 -10.95
N MET A 106 17.89 -1.32 -9.78
CA MET A 106 16.46 -1.13 -9.55
C MET A 106 15.84 -0.04 -10.41
N GLU A 107 14.54 -0.20 -10.68
CA GLU A 107 13.71 0.88 -11.21
C GLU A 107 13.40 1.88 -10.09
N LEU A 108 13.70 3.16 -10.30
CA LEU A 108 13.41 4.23 -9.36
C LEU A 108 11.97 4.71 -9.51
N GLY A 109 11.37 5.13 -8.38
CA GLY A 109 10.04 5.74 -8.36
C GLY A 109 8.93 4.81 -8.87
N PRO A 110 8.80 3.57 -8.35
CA PRO A 110 7.67 2.74 -8.72
C PRO A 110 6.36 3.43 -8.35
N LYS A 111 5.35 3.24 -9.18
CA LYS A 111 4.05 3.85 -8.93
C LYS A 111 3.37 3.17 -7.75
N THR A 112 2.99 3.97 -6.76
CA THR A 112 2.25 3.51 -5.58
C THR A 112 0.82 4.00 -5.59
N THR A 113 -0.01 3.30 -4.83
CA THR A 113 -1.40 3.61 -4.54
C THR A 113 -1.51 3.95 -3.05
N PRO A 114 -2.14 5.08 -2.66
CA PRO A 114 -2.40 5.38 -1.27
C PRO A 114 -3.37 4.35 -0.64
N PRO A 115 -3.21 3.96 0.63
CA PRO A 115 -4.15 3.07 1.31
C PRO A 115 -5.55 3.70 1.49
N SER A 116 -5.64 5.02 1.37
CA SER A 116 -6.90 5.76 1.37
C SER A 116 -7.55 5.93 0.00
N GLU A 117 -7.13 5.19 -1.03
CA GLU A 117 -7.82 5.20 -2.32
C GLU A 117 -8.98 4.18 -2.28
N PRO A 118 -10.24 4.59 -2.52
CA PRO A 118 -11.34 3.65 -2.70
C PRO A 118 -11.06 2.72 -3.88
N VAL A 119 -11.32 1.42 -3.70
CA VAL A 119 -10.95 0.44 -4.72
C VAL A 119 -11.72 0.62 -6.03
N GLU A 120 -12.99 1.01 -5.96
CA GLU A 120 -13.80 1.28 -7.15
C GLU A 120 -13.20 2.42 -8.01
N GLU A 121 -12.76 3.51 -7.36
CA GLU A 121 -12.09 4.63 -8.03
C GLU A 121 -10.74 4.22 -8.63
N LEU A 122 -9.96 3.43 -7.88
CA LEU A 122 -8.67 2.89 -8.34
C LEU A 122 -8.86 2.04 -9.60
N LEU A 123 -9.83 1.12 -9.62
CA LEU A 123 -10.12 0.26 -10.77
C LEU A 123 -10.59 1.08 -11.97
N GLN A 124 -11.44 2.09 -11.75
CA GLN A 124 -11.89 2.99 -12.81
C GLN A 124 -10.72 3.75 -13.43
N ALA A 125 -9.87 4.35 -12.60
CA ALA A 125 -8.68 5.12 -13.02
C ALA A 125 -7.62 4.26 -13.73
N ARG A 126 -7.64 2.93 -13.53
CA ARG A 126 -6.67 1.96 -14.06
C ARG A 126 -7.28 0.97 -15.07
N SER A 127 -8.51 1.22 -15.51
CA SER A 127 -9.26 0.34 -16.39
C SER A 127 -8.54 0.03 -17.71
N SER A 128 -7.86 1.01 -18.31
CA SER A 128 -7.15 0.87 -19.59
C SER A 128 -5.71 0.37 -19.49
N GLN A 129 -5.15 0.21 -18.28
CA GLN A 129 -3.70 0.03 -18.08
C GLN A 129 -3.28 -1.43 -17.88
N GLY A 130 -4.21 -2.38 -17.85
CA GLY A 130 -3.90 -3.81 -17.68
C GLY A 130 -3.13 -4.16 -16.39
N VAL A 131 -3.12 -3.26 -15.41
CA VAL A 131 -2.38 -3.42 -14.15
C VAL A 131 -3.01 -4.56 -13.36
N LYS A 132 -2.21 -5.57 -13.02
CA LYS A 132 -2.64 -6.74 -12.24
C LYS A 132 -2.53 -6.55 -10.74
N ARG A 133 -1.59 -5.70 -10.30
CA ARG A 133 -1.20 -5.51 -8.90
C ARG A 133 -0.90 -4.05 -8.62
N PHE A 134 -1.29 -3.58 -7.45
CA PHE A 134 -1.03 -2.23 -6.98
C PHE A 134 -0.09 -2.27 -5.77
N LEU A 135 1.02 -1.54 -5.82
CA LEU A 135 1.88 -1.36 -4.65
C LEU A 135 1.23 -0.33 -3.73
N VAL A 136 0.83 -0.73 -2.54
CA VAL A 136 0.17 0.15 -1.59
C VAL A 136 1.19 0.71 -0.61
N ALA A 137 1.24 2.03 -0.50
CA ALA A 137 2.18 2.73 0.36
C ALA A 137 1.55 3.97 1.01
N THR A 138 2.01 4.30 2.22
CA THR A 138 1.52 5.47 2.96
C THR A 138 1.89 6.79 2.27
N SER A 139 1.33 7.91 2.75
CA SER A 139 1.76 9.27 2.38
C SER A 139 3.26 9.52 2.58
N HIS A 140 3.89 8.78 3.49
CA HIS A 140 5.32 8.84 3.80
C HIS A 140 6.17 7.85 2.98
N GLY A 141 5.55 7.09 2.06
CA GLY A 141 6.24 6.12 1.21
C GLY A 141 6.53 4.77 1.87
N VAL A 142 5.99 4.52 3.08
CA VAL A 142 6.15 3.24 3.77
C VAL A 142 5.34 2.17 3.03
N PHE A 143 5.99 1.09 2.63
CA PHE A 143 5.36 -0.02 1.93
C PHE A 143 4.49 -0.85 2.86
N LEU A 144 3.19 -0.89 2.55
CA LEU A 144 2.22 -1.69 3.28
C LEU A 144 2.08 -3.09 2.67
N GLY A 145 2.14 -3.19 1.34
CA GLY A 145 2.04 -4.47 0.64
C GLY A 145 1.41 -4.32 -0.75
N VAL A 146 0.81 -5.41 -1.24
CA VAL A 146 0.25 -5.48 -2.60
C VAL A 146 -1.25 -5.72 -2.55
N LEU A 147 -1.98 -5.03 -3.41
CA LEU A 147 -3.37 -5.32 -3.72
C LEU A 147 -3.46 -5.96 -5.11
N ASP A 148 -3.92 -7.21 -5.17
CA ASP A 148 -4.25 -7.86 -6.44
C ASP A 148 -5.55 -7.29 -7.02
N ARG A 149 -5.58 -7.08 -8.34
CA ARG A 149 -6.74 -6.54 -9.04
C ARG A 149 -7.98 -7.43 -8.91
N THR A 150 -7.80 -8.74 -8.90
CA THR A 150 -8.92 -9.68 -8.75
C THR A 150 -9.57 -9.57 -7.38
N GLU A 151 -8.76 -9.33 -6.34
CA GLU A 151 -9.25 -9.12 -4.97
C GLU A 151 -9.98 -7.77 -4.86
N ALA A 152 -9.41 -6.74 -5.48
CA ALA A 152 -10.06 -5.44 -5.61
C ALA A 152 -11.44 -5.54 -6.30
N GLU A 153 -11.53 -6.25 -7.43
CA GLU A 153 -12.78 -6.43 -8.18
C GLU A 153 -13.83 -7.19 -7.34
N ARG A 154 -13.42 -8.26 -6.64
CA ARG A 154 -14.27 -9.02 -5.71
C ARG A 154 -14.85 -8.15 -4.60
N ALA A 155 -14.02 -7.33 -3.96
CA ALA A 155 -14.45 -6.47 -2.86
C ALA A 155 -15.49 -5.41 -3.29
N VAL A 156 -15.39 -4.91 -4.53
CA VAL A 156 -16.38 -3.98 -5.09
C VAL A 156 -17.72 -4.69 -5.35
N GLU A 157 -17.69 -5.92 -5.84
CA GLU A 157 -18.90 -6.74 -6.04
C GLU A 157 -19.62 -6.98 -4.71
N GLU A 158 -18.91 -7.43 -3.68
CA GLU A 158 -19.46 -7.69 -2.34
C GLU A 158 -20.03 -6.43 -1.67
N SER A 159 -19.40 -5.27 -1.87
CA SER A 159 -19.90 -3.98 -1.34
C SER A 159 -21.22 -3.56 -1.99
N ARG A 160 -21.39 -3.81 -3.30
CA ARG A 160 -22.64 -3.51 -4.02
C ARG A 160 -23.80 -4.40 -3.61
N GLU A 161 -23.54 -5.69 -3.36
CA GLU A 161 -24.54 -6.62 -2.86
C GLU A 161 -25.08 -6.18 -1.49
N LYS A 162 -24.19 -5.82 -0.55
CA LYS A 162 -24.57 -5.31 0.78
C LYS A 162 -25.35 -3.99 0.75
N SER A 163 -25.15 -3.18 -0.28
CA SER A 163 -25.87 -1.90 -0.44
C SER A 163 -27.28 -2.06 -1.00
N THR A 164 -27.62 -3.26 -1.51
CA THR A 164 -28.92 -3.57 -2.13
C THR A 164 -29.90 -4.23 -1.15
N GLU A 165 -29.41 -4.68 0.01
CA GLU A 165 -30.16 -5.33 1.10
C GLU A 165 -30.65 -4.32 2.15
#